data_AF-A0A177WMD2-F1
#
_entry.id   AF-A0A177WMD2-F1
#
_cell.length_a   1.000
_cell.length_b   1.000
_cell.length_c   1.000
_cell.angle_alpha   90.00
_cell.angle_beta   90.00
_cell.angle_gamma   90.00
#
_symmetry.space_group_name_H-M   'P 1'
#
loop_
_entity.id
_entity.type
_entity.pdbx_description
1 polymer ?
#
loop_
_entity_poly.entity_id
_entity_poly.type
_entity_poly.pdbx_seq_one_letter_code
_entity_poly.pdbx_strand_id
1 'polypeptide(L)'
;MLYELGLAMHGEDPDVYVMRFLRARKWVPEDAVNMLVNMLRWRASFGVRQILLEAEGPLHKSEMKRCQSYFCGTDKEGRICCFVHANRHNTSDLVRNLSEKLIVLTMESACMILQQPEFKSTTATMLVDLRDAGIQHQDSIATRFMLNVMQNYYPERLGRALIISAPWIFSGFWQLIKPWLDPVVQAKVVFVSREEVSQYVDISQTVKHLGGEMRDFVYTDAPESELNGITKLRSEMSQTERDDIWASFKQGLDEYVATTLAWCKGTDGVDNGARLIAAKRIQSDYVRLTPIVRAPTNYHRMGIHRDEAFKSIVTLV
;
A
#
# COMPACT_ATOMS: atom_id res chain seq x y z
N MET A 1 -1.32 -19.00 -10.38
CA MET A 1 -1.16 -18.47 -9.01
C MET A 1 0.22 -17.84 -8.78
N LEU A 2 1.33 -18.50 -9.12
CA LEU A 2 2.68 -17.94 -8.93
C LEU A 2 2.87 -16.55 -9.57
N TYR A 3 2.41 -16.35 -10.81
CA TYR A 3 2.57 -15.06 -11.48
C TYR A 3 1.71 -13.95 -10.86
N GLU A 4 0.51 -14.28 -10.36
CA GLU A 4 -0.32 -13.33 -9.61
C GLU A 4 0.32 -12.94 -8.28
N LEU A 5 0.99 -13.88 -7.61
CA LEU A 5 1.83 -13.58 -6.47
C LEU A 5 2.95 -12.62 -6.86
N GLY A 6 3.66 -12.91 -7.96
CA GLY A 6 4.62 -12.01 -8.60
C GLY A 6 4.14 -10.56 -8.67
N LEU A 7 2.95 -10.35 -9.21
CA LEU A 7 2.36 -9.02 -9.36
C LEU A 7 1.97 -8.38 -8.01
N ALA A 8 1.44 -9.17 -7.08
CA ALA A 8 1.05 -8.72 -5.75
C ALA A 8 2.24 -8.30 -4.86
N MET A 9 3.47 -8.72 -5.19
CA MET A 9 4.69 -8.30 -4.51
C MET A 9 5.09 -6.87 -4.85
N HIS A 10 4.63 -6.31 -5.98
CA HIS A 10 5.05 -4.99 -6.44
C HIS A 10 6.57 -4.80 -6.58
N GLY A 11 7.30 -5.85 -6.96
CA GLY A 11 8.76 -5.81 -6.98
C GLY A 11 9.43 -5.97 -5.61
N GLU A 12 8.67 -6.27 -4.55
CA GLU A 12 9.23 -6.59 -3.24
C GLU A 12 10.02 -7.89 -3.34
N ASP A 13 11.11 -8.00 -2.57
CA ASP A 13 11.88 -9.24 -2.48
C ASP A 13 10.95 -10.40 -2.05
N PRO A 14 10.96 -11.54 -2.77
CA PRO A 14 10.04 -12.64 -2.49
C PRO A 14 10.14 -13.21 -1.07
N ASP A 15 11.32 -13.21 -0.46
CA ASP A 15 11.48 -13.67 0.93
C ASP A 15 10.86 -12.70 1.90
N VAL A 16 11.15 -11.41 1.71
CA VAL A 16 10.56 -10.36 2.54
C VAL A 16 9.04 -10.43 2.46
N TYR A 17 8.50 -10.60 1.26
CA TYR A 17 7.06 -10.70 1.06
C TYR A 17 6.47 -11.93 1.76
N VAL A 18 7.03 -13.13 1.56
CA VAL A 18 6.54 -14.37 2.19
C VAL A 18 6.70 -14.34 3.71
N MET A 19 7.78 -13.75 4.23
CA MET A 19 8.00 -13.59 5.67
C MET A 19 6.88 -12.81 6.36
N ARG A 20 6.22 -11.87 5.68
CA ARG A 20 5.06 -11.15 6.24
C ARG A 20 3.90 -12.10 6.55
N PHE A 21 3.61 -13.03 5.65
CA PHE A 21 2.55 -14.03 5.83
C PHE A 21 2.90 -15.03 6.94
N LEU A 22 4.17 -15.48 6.99
CA LEU A 22 4.65 -16.35 8.06
C LEU A 22 4.52 -15.68 9.42
N ARG A 23 4.97 -14.43 9.57
CA ARG A 23 4.82 -13.66 10.82
C ARG A 23 3.36 -13.50 11.23
N ALA A 24 2.50 -13.11 10.30
CA ALA A 24 1.06 -12.95 10.55
C ALA A 24 0.35 -14.25 10.93
N ARG A 25 0.95 -15.41 10.65
CA ARG A 25 0.46 -16.74 11.02
C ARG A 25 1.38 -17.46 12.00
N LYS A 26 2.15 -16.69 12.79
CA LYS A 26 2.99 -17.18 13.91
C LYS A 26 3.91 -18.34 13.49
N TRP A 27 4.46 -18.22 12.28
CA TRP A 27 5.37 -19.19 11.66
C TRP A 27 4.77 -20.57 11.39
N VAL A 28 3.44 -20.70 11.32
CA VAL A 28 2.75 -21.90 10.84
C VAL A 28 2.69 -21.84 9.31
N PRO A 29 3.47 -22.66 8.57
CA PRO A 29 3.61 -22.49 7.12
C PRO A 29 2.32 -22.76 6.35
N GLU A 30 1.55 -23.77 6.75
CA GLU A 30 0.28 -24.12 6.11
C GLU A 30 -0.73 -22.96 6.19
N ASP A 31 -0.87 -22.34 7.36
CA ASP A 31 -1.73 -21.18 7.55
C ASP A 31 -1.26 -19.96 6.75
N ALA A 32 0.05 -19.75 6.65
CA ALA A 32 0.63 -18.67 5.84
C ALA A 32 0.33 -18.86 4.35
N VAL A 33 0.48 -20.09 3.84
CA VAL A 33 0.11 -20.44 2.46
C VAL A 33 -1.38 -20.25 2.22
N ASN A 34 -2.24 -20.71 3.15
CA ASN A 34 -3.68 -20.54 3.05
C ASN A 34 -4.08 -19.05 3.01
N MET A 35 -3.48 -18.22 3.87
CA MET A 35 -3.69 -16.77 3.87
C MET A 35 -3.27 -16.14 2.54
N LEU A 36 -2.10 -16.50 2.02
CA LEU A 36 -1.57 -16.00 0.74
C LEU A 36 -2.50 -16.38 -0.42
N VAL A 37 -2.92 -17.64 -0.50
CA VAL A 37 -3.84 -18.11 -1.56
C VAL A 37 -5.19 -17.40 -1.48
N ASN A 38 -5.73 -17.21 -0.27
CA ASN A 38 -6.99 -16.47 -0.08
C ASN A 38 -6.85 -15.00 -0.48
N MET A 39 -5.72 -14.37 -0.19
CA MET A 39 -5.39 -13.02 -0.65
C MET A 39 -5.39 -12.95 -2.19
N LEU A 40 -4.74 -13.89 -2.88
CA LEU A 40 -4.71 -13.90 -4.35
C LEU A 40 -6.10 -14.08 -4.96
N ARG A 41 -6.93 -14.96 -4.39
CA ARG A 41 -8.32 -15.15 -4.81
C ARG A 41 -9.14 -13.88 -4.62
N TRP A 42 -9.01 -13.24 -3.46
CA TRP A 42 -9.69 -11.99 -3.16
C TRP A 42 -9.29 -10.88 -4.13
N ARG A 43 -7.98 -10.71 -4.39
CA ARG A 43 -7.46 -9.71 -5.34
C ARG A 43 -8.08 -9.87 -6.73
N ALA A 44 -8.18 -11.11 -7.20
CA ALA A 44 -8.81 -11.43 -8.47
C ALA A 44 -10.32 -11.09 -8.45
N SER A 45 -11.07 -11.52 -7.42
CA SER A 45 -12.50 -11.26 -7.32
C SER A 45 -12.87 -9.79 -7.12
N PHE A 46 -12.03 -9.03 -6.43
CA PHE A 46 -12.26 -7.61 -6.14
C PHE A 46 -11.85 -6.69 -7.31
N GLY A 47 -11.08 -7.22 -8.27
CA GLY A 47 -10.62 -6.46 -9.43
C GLY A 47 -9.45 -5.53 -9.13
N VAL A 48 -8.52 -5.92 -8.25
CA VAL A 48 -7.37 -5.08 -7.84
C VAL A 48 -6.51 -4.67 -9.04
N ARG A 49 -6.35 -5.55 -10.02
CA ARG A 49 -5.61 -5.23 -11.27
C ARG A 49 -6.25 -4.06 -12.02
N GLN A 50 -7.58 -4.01 -12.08
CA GLN A 50 -8.28 -2.89 -12.69
C GLN A 50 -8.02 -1.61 -11.90
N ILE A 51 -8.15 -1.65 -10.56
CA ILE A 51 -7.86 -0.50 -9.69
C ILE A 51 -6.44 0.06 -9.92
N LEU A 52 -5.43 -0.80 -10.09
CA LEU A 52 -4.05 -0.39 -10.36
C LEU A 52 -3.86 0.23 -11.75
N LEU A 53 -4.48 -0.35 -12.79
CA LEU A 53 -4.41 0.14 -14.16
C LEU A 53 -5.07 1.51 -14.32
N GLU A 54 -6.17 1.67 -13.61
CA GLU A 54 -7.02 2.84 -13.56
C GLU A 54 -6.46 3.93 -12.65
N ALA A 55 -5.79 3.55 -11.55
CA ALA A 55 -5.26 4.41 -10.51
C ALA A 55 -6.25 5.53 -10.17
N GLU A 56 -5.91 6.78 -10.50
CA GLU A 56 -6.73 7.97 -10.21
C GLU A 56 -7.75 8.33 -11.30
N GLY A 57 -7.73 7.65 -12.45
CA GLY A 57 -8.48 8.06 -13.63
C GLY A 57 -10.01 7.89 -13.47
N PRO A 58 -10.52 6.66 -13.28
CA PRO A 58 -11.95 6.35 -13.11
C PRO A 58 -12.44 6.48 -11.67
N LEU A 59 -11.53 6.59 -10.70
CA LEU A 59 -11.91 6.87 -9.32
C LEU A 59 -12.43 8.31 -9.24
N HIS A 60 -13.51 8.48 -8.48
CA HIS A 60 -14.22 9.74 -8.40
C HIS A 60 -13.28 10.82 -7.85
N LYS A 61 -12.79 11.69 -8.74
CA LYS A 61 -11.96 12.87 -8.41
C LYS A 61 -12.54 13.65 -7.24
N SER A 62 -13.88 13.66 -7.08
CA SER A 62 -14.55 14.27 -5.94
C SER A 62 -14.13 13.67 -4.59
N GLU A 63 -14.01 12.35 -4.48
CA GLU A 63 -13.60 11.67 -3.25
C GLU A 63 -12.09 11.81 -3.01
N MET A 64 -11.27 11.74 -4.06
CA MET A 64 -9.83 12.06 -3.94
C MET A 64 -9.59 13.51 -3.48
N LYS A 65 -10.40 14.47 -3.98
CA LYS A 65 -10.35 15.88 -3.58
C LYS A 65 -10.77 16.12 -2.13
N ARG A 66 -11.56 15.22 -1.52
CA ARG A 66 -11.80 15.26 -0.08
C ARG A 66 -10.53 15.02 0.72
N CYS A 67 -9.49 14.42 0.13
CA CYS A 67 -8.22 14.15 0.80
C CYS A 67 -8.45 13.42 2.13
N GLN A 68 -9.32 12.39 2.12
CA GLN A 68 -9.64 11.61 3.31
C GLN A 68 -8.40 10.89 3.83
N SER A 69 -7.60 10.30 2.94
CA SER A 69 -6.34 9.66 3.31
C SER A 69 -5.21 10.02 2.35
N TYR A 70 -3.99 10.14 2.86
CA TYR A 70 -2.80 10.41 2.06
C TYR A 70 -1.51 10.05 2.81
N PHE A 71 -0.44 9.74 2.06
CA PHE A 71 0.91 9.61 2.61
C PHE A 71 1.66 10.95 2.59
N CYS A 72 2.37 11.28 3.67
CA CYS A 72 3.20 12.47 3.76
C CYS A 72 4.11 12.37 4.98
N GLY A 73 5.36 12.84 4.90
CA GLY A 73 6.28 12.87 6.04
C GLY A 73 6.62 11.49 6.62
N THR A 74 7.45 11.48 7.66
CA THR A 74 7.87 10.25 8.34
C THR A 74 7.79 10.41 9.85
N ASP A 75 7.50 9.32 10.55
CA ASP A 75 7.62 9.30 12.00
C ASP A 75 9.10 9.25 12.44
N LYS A 76 9.35 9.41 13.74
CA LYS A 76 10.71 9.38 14.30
C LYS A 76 11.42 8.03 14.14
N GLU A 77 10.69 6.96 13.82
CA GLU A 77 11.25 5.64 13.51
C GLU A 77 11.53 5.48 11.99
N GLY A 78 11.31 6.52 11.19
CA GLY A 78 11.54 6.54 9.75
C GLY A 78 10.48 5.79 8.93
N ARG A 79 9.29 5.59 9.49
CA ARG A 79 8.13 5.01 8.80
C ARG A 79 7.38 6.11 8.07
N ILE A 80 6.95 5.85 6.83
CA ILE A 80 6.05 6.77 6.13
C ILE A 80 4.74 6.94 6.93
N CYS A 81 4.28 8.18 7.05
CA CYS A 81 3.03 8.50 7.72
C CYS A 81 1.85 8.48 6.73
N CYS A 82 0.79 7.76 7.07
CA CYS A 82 -0.50 7.73 6.37
C CYS A 82 -1.53 8.48 7.21
N PHE A 83 -1.90 9.68 6.78
CA PHE A 83 -2.93 10.49 7.44
C PHE A 83 -4.32 10.01 6.99
N VAL A 84 -5.27 9.96 7.93
CA VAL A 84 -6.67 9.63 7.70
C VAL A 84 -7.54 10.64 8.47
N HIS A 85 -8.39 11.38 7.76
CA HIS A 85 -9.27 12.42 8.31
C HIS A 85 -10.69 11.89 8.44
N ALA A 86 -11.10 11.53 9.67
CA ALA A 86 -12.41 10.93 9.88
C ALA A 86 -13.56 11.90 9.56
N ASN A 87 -13.40 13.20 9.83
CA ASN A 87 -14.40 14.22 9.51
C ASN A 87 -14.62 14.45 8.00
N ARG A 88 -13.77 13.86 7.14
CA ARG A 88 -13.92 13.93 5.67
C ARG A 88 -14.56 12.67 5.10
N HIS A 89 -14.80 11.65 5.93
CA HIS A 89 -15.42 10.40 5.50
C HIS A 89 -16.87 10.64 5.05
N ASN A 90 -17.20 10.12 3.88
CA ASN A 90 -18.56 10.17 3.33
C ASN A 90 -19.23 8.81 3.55
N THR A 91 -20.25 8.78 4.40
CA THR A 91 -20.96 7.55 4.80
C THR A 91 -22.11 7.17 3.87
N SER A 92 -22.31 7.92 2.78
CA SER A 92 -23.39 7.64 1.82
C SER A 92 -23.16 6.31 1.11
N ASP A 93 -24.21 5.48 1.05
CA ASP A 93 -24.18 4.21 0.32
C ASP A 93 -23.82 4.38 -1.17
N LEU A 94 -24.12 5.55 -1.76
CA LEU A 94 -23.79 5.86 -3.15
C LEU A 94 -22.28 5.85 -3.42
N VAL A 95 -21.46 6.14 -2.41
CA VAL A 95 -20.00 6.18 -2.53
C VAL A 95 -19.30 4.98 -1.88
N ARG A 96 -20.02 4.06 -1.22
CA ARG A 96 -19.41 2.95 -0.47
C ARG A 96 -18.47 2.11 -1.33
N ASN A 97 -18.91 1.69 -2.52
CA ASN A 97 -18.08 0.92 -3.45
C ASN A 97 -16.82 1.69 -3.86
N LEU A 98 -16.88 3.02 -3.90
CA LEU A 98 -15.73 3.87 -4.21
C LEU A 98 -14.79 3.96 -3.01
N SER A 99 -15.30 4.14 -1.80
CA SER A 99 -14.51 4.15 -0.57
C SER A 99 -13.75 2.83 -0.40
N GLU A 100 -14.38 1.69 -0.67
CA GLU A 100 -13.71 0.38 -0.64
C GLU A 100 -12.57 0.30 -1.67
N LYS A 101 -12.79 0.76 -2.91
CA LYS A 101 -11.74 0.82 -3.94
C LYS A 101 -10.59 1.78 -3.55
N LEU A 102 -10.91 2.91 -2.92
CA LEU A 102 -9.92 3.89 -2.44
C LEU A 102 -9.08 3.34 -1.29
N ILE A 103 -9.69 2.58 -0.36
CA ILE A 103 -8.97 1.84 0.68
C ILE A 103 -7.99 0.88 0.03
N VAL A 104 -8.43 0.10 -0.95
CA VAL A 104 -7.56 -0.85 -1.65
C VAL A 104 -6.45 -0.13 -2.41
N LEU A 105 -6.74 0.95 -3.14
CA LEU A 105 -5.70 1.75 -3.81
C LEU A 105 -4.69 2.34 -2.83
N THR A 106 -5.14 2.77 -1.65
CA THR A 106 -4.27 3.26 -0.57
C THR A 106 -3.37 2.15 -0.06
N MET A 107 -3.89 0.93 0.12
CA MET A 107 -3.09 -0.23 0.54
C MET A 107 -2.07 -0.66 -0.52
N GLU A 108 -2.44 -0.68 -1.79
CA GLU A 108 -1.52 -0.94 -2.90
C GLU A 108 -0.42 0.14 -2.97
N SER A 109 -0.81 1.41 -2.81
CA SER A 109 0.14 2.54 -2.76
C SER A 109 1.11 2.40 -1.60
N ALA A 110 0.62 2.01 -0.42
CA ALA A 110 1.47 1.72 0.74
C ALA A 110 2.50 0.64 0.42
N CYS A 111 2.08 -0.46 -0.22
CA CYS A 111 2.99 -1.56 -0.56
C CYS A 111 4.13 -1.11 -1.46
N MET A 112 3.87 -0.21 -2.41
CA MET A 112 4.88 0.33 -3.32
C MET A 112 5.77 1.38 -2.64
N ILE A 113 5.18 2.31 -1.87
CA ILE A 113 5.90 3.36 -1.15
C ILE A 113 6.85 2.76 -0.11
N LEU A 114 6.44 1.72 0.61
CA LEU A 114 7.24 1.07 1.66
C LEU A 114 8.50 0.36 1.15
N GLN A 115 8.67 0.26 -0.18
CA GLN A 115 9.85 -0.31 -0.81
C GLN A 115 10.86 0.77 -1.26
N GLN A 116 10.50 2.05 -1.15
CA GLN A 116 11.36 3.14 -1.57
C GLN A 116 12.56 3.26 -0.61
N PRO A 117 13.79 3.38 -1.14
CA PRO A 117 15.02 3.35 -0.35
C PRO A 117 15.15 4.52 0.64
N GLU A 118 14.39 5.60 0.44
CA GLU A 118 14.37 6.75 1.34
C GLU A 118 13.70 6.44 2.69
N PHE A 119 12.84 5.43 2.76
CA PHE A 119 12.18 5.03 4.00
C PHE A 119 12.98 3.95 4.73
N LYS A 120 13.16 4.12 6.04
CA LYS A 120 13.98 3.23 6.87
C LYS A 120 13.22 1.99 7.36
N SER A 121 11.94 1.91 7.05
CA SER A 121 11.05 0.86 7.53
C SER A 121 10.13 0.38 6.43
N THR A 122 9.81 -0.91 6.48
CA THR A 122 8.88 -1.56 5.56
C THR A 122 7.45 -1.62 6.11
N THR A 123 7.16 -0.73 7.07
CA THR A 123 5.86 -0.51 7.71
C THR A 123 5.51 0.98 7.76
N ALA A 124 4.22 1.30 7.81
CA ALA A 124 3.72 2.66 7.89
C ALA A 124 3.18 3.01 9.29
N THR A 125 3.17 4.30 9.62
CA THR A 125 2.45 4.82 10.78
C THR A 125 1.15 5.47 10.30
N MET A 126 0.02 5.01 10.81
CA MET A 126 -1.30 5.56 10.48
C MET A 126 -1.67 6.64 11.50
N LEU A 127 -2.05 7.83 11.04
CA LEU A 127 -2.50 8.94 11.87
C LEU A 127 -3.97 9.19 11.57
N VAL A 128 -4.84 8.74 12.47
CA VAL A 128 -6.29 8.91 12.35
C VAL A 128 -6.71 10.15 13.12
N ASP A 129 -6.97 11.22 12.39
CA ASP A 129 -7.43 12.50 12.93
C ASP A 129 -8.95 12.49 13.12
N LEU A 130 -9.38 12.53 14.38
CA LEU A 130 -10.78 12.52 14.79
C LEU A 130 -11.31 13.92 15.13
N ARG A 131 -10.53 14.98 14.91
CA ARG A 131 -11.01 16.35 15.12
C ARG A 131 -12.21 16.64 14.23
N ASP A 132 -13.21 17.29 14.83
CA ASP A 132 -14.49 17.63 14.19
C ASP A 132 -15.28 16.41 13.66
N ALA A 133 -14.86 15.18 13.97
CA ALA A 133 -15.59 13.98 13.60
C ALA A 133 -16.76 13.75 14.57
N GLY A 134 -17.97 14.00 14.09
CA GLY A 134 -19.22 13.60 14.77
C GLY A 134 -19.69 12.17 14.45
N ILE A 135 -20.83 11.79 15.03
CA ILE A 135 -21.50 10.48 14.85
C ILE A 135 -21.76 10.18 13.37
N GLN A 136 -22.10 11.20 12.57
CA GLN A 136 -22.38 11.06 11.14
C GLN A 136 -21.21 10.53 10.31
N HIS A 137 -19.98 10.59 10.84
CA HIS A 137 -18.78 10.07 10.19
C HIS A 137 -18.39 8.66 10.70
N GLN A 138 -19.07 8.14 11.73
CA GLN A 138 -18.78 6.83 12.30
C GLN A 138 -19.37 5.72 11.43
N ASP A 139 -18.56 5.22 10.50
CA ASP A 139 -18.95 4.16 9.58
C ASP A 139 -18.32 2.83 9.98
N SER A 140 -19.10 2.03 10.72
CA SER A 140 -18.67 0.71 11.18
C SER A 140 -18.48 -0.28 10.02
N ILE A 141 -19.21 -0.11 8.91
CA ILE A 141 -19.15 -1.01 7.74
C ILE A 141 -17.84 -0.77 6.99
N ALA A 142 -17.55 0.48 6.62
CA ALA A 142 -16.30 0.83 5.96
C ALA A 142 -15.08 0.54 6.86
N THR A 143 -15.19 0.81 8.16
CA THR A 143 -14.13 0.46 9.13
C THR A 143 -13.90 -1.04 9.18
N ARG A 144 -14.97 -1.86 9.23
CA ARG A 144 -14.85 -3.32 9.20
C ARG A 144 -14.23 -3.83 7.90
N PHE A 145 -14.61 -3.25 6.77
CA PHE A 145 -13.99 -3.56 5.48
C PHE A 145 -12.49 -3.25 5.50
N MET A 146 -12.10 -2.03 5.90
CA MET A 146 -10.70 -1.61 6.00
C MET A 146 -9.88 -2.57 6.90
N LEU A 147 -10.39 -2.88 8.10
CA LEU A 147 -9.73 -3.78 9.03
C LEU A 147 -9.62 -5.20 8.49
N ASN A 148 -10.64 -5.69 7.77
CA ASN A 148 -10.60 -6.99 7.11
C ASN A 148 -9.52 -7.01 6.02
N VAL A 149 -9.46 -5.97 5.18
CA VAL A 149 -8.48 -5.84 4.11
C VAL A 149 -7.06 -5.84 4.69
N MET A 150 -6.79 -4.98 5.67
CA MET A 150 -5.47 -4.86 6.30
C MET A 150 -5.02 -6.18 6.95
N GLN A 151 -5.88 -6.84 7.72
CA GLN A 151 -5.51 -8.04 8.48
C GLN A 151 -5.43 -9.31 7.63
N ASN A 152 -6.24 -9.44 6.58
CA ASN A 152 -6.32 -10.67 5.78
C ASN A 152 -5.49 -10.64 4.49
N TYR A 153 -5.26 -9.46 3.92
CA TYR A 153 -4.67 -9.35 2.57
C TYR A 153 -3.36 -8.55 2.53
N TYR A 154 -3.08 -7.74 3.56
CA TYR A 154 -1.87 -6.90 3.63
C TYR A 154 -1.14 -7.04 4.98
N PRO A 155 -0.69 -8.27 5.33
CA PRO A 155 -0.08 -8.52 6.63
C PRO A 155 1.19 -7.70 6.86
N GLU A 156 1.45 -7.39 8.13
CA GLU A 156 2.70 -6.78 8.58
C GLU A 156 3.05 -5.45 7.90
N ARG A 157 2.05 -4.65 7.50
CA ARG A 157 2.25 -3.30 6.91
C ARG A 157 2.10 -2.17 7.92
N LEU A 158 1.39 -2.38 9.03
CA LEU A 158 1.16 -1.38 10.08
C LEU A 158 2.25 -1.44 11.16
N GLY A 159 2.96 -0.35 11.37
CA GLY A 159 3.92 -0.19 12.46
C GLY A 159 3.28 0.40 13.72
N ARG A 160 2.48 1.45 13.57
CA ARG A 160 1.79 2.17 14.66
C ARG A 160 0.52 2.83 14.15
N ALA A 161 -0.51 2.93 14.98
CA ALA A 161 -1.71 3.73 14.71
C ALA A 161 -1.90 4.79 15.80
N LEU A 162 -1.79 6.06 15.44
CA LEU A 162 -2.06 7.20 16.33
C LEU A 162 -3.49 7.65 16.11
N ILE A 163 -4.32 7.55 17.15
CA ILE A 163 -5.70 8.05 17.15
C ILE A 163 -5.71 9.42 17.81
N ILE A 164 -5.86 10.46 16.99
CA ILE A 164 -5.60 11.85 17.38
C ILE A 164 -6.91 12.52 17.77
N SER A 165 -6.92 13.18 18.93
CA SER A 165 -8.03 14.00 19.42
C SER A 165 -9.37 13.25 19.45
N ALA A 166 -9.34 12.00 19.91
CA ALA A 166 -10.54 11.17 20.01
C ALA A 166 -11.60 11.83 20.93
N PRO A 167 -12.77 12.22 20.39
CA PRO A 167 -13.82 12.81 21.22
C PRO A 167 -14.40 11.74 22.16
N TRP A 168 -15.01 12.15 23.28
CA TRP A 168 -15.59 11.22 24.25
C TRP A 168 -16.59 10.24 23.61
N ILE A 169 -17.33 10.69 22.59
CA ILE A 169 -18.29 9.86 21.84
C ILE A 169 -17.64 8.75 21.00
N PHE A 170 -16.34 8.87 20.69
CA PHE A 170 -15.58 7.82 20.02
C PHE A 170 -15.40 6.58 20.91
N SER A 171 -15.50 6.71 22.23
CA SER A 171 -15.31 5.58 23.15
C SER A 171 -16.27 4.40 22.86
N GLY A 172 -17.54 4.68 22.56
CA GLY A 172 -18.50 3.65 22.18
C GLY A 172 -18.18 3.00 20.83
N PHE A 173 -17.76 3.81 19.85
CA PHE A 173 -17.32 3.29 18.55
C PHE A 173 -16.05 2.44 18.68
N TRP A 174 -15.09 2.84 19.53
CA TRP A 174 -13.90 2.05 19.82
C TRP A 174 -14.25 0.70 20.43
N GLN A 175 -15.19 0.65 21.37
CA GLN A 175 -15.68 -0.61 21.95
C GLN A 175 -16.32 -1.53 20.89
N LEU A 176 -16.95 -0.97 19.86
CA LEU A 176 -17.52 -1.72 18.75
C LEU A 176 -16.44 -2.31 17.84
N ILE A 177 -15.39 -1.53 17.50
CA ILE A 177 -14.38 -1.95 16.51
C ILE A 177 -13.22 -2.74 17.13
N LYS A 178 -12.90 -2.53 18.41
CA LYS A 178 -11.78 -3.19 19.11
C LYS A 178 -11.83 -4.72 19.02
N PRO A 179 -12.98 -5.40 19.15
CA PRO A 179 -13.07 -6.86 18.99
C PRO A 179 -12.71 -7.38 17.59
N TRP A 180 -12.67 -6.52 16.57
CA TRP A 180 -12.32 -6.90 15.19
C TRP A 180 -10.81 -6.82 14.92
N LEU A 181 -10.03 -6.30 15.87
CA LEU A 181 -8.58 -6.17 15.78
C LEU A 181 -7.91 -7.35 16.48
N ASP A 182 -6.95 -7.98 15.83
CA ASP A 182 -6.08 -8.93 16.51
C ASP A 182 -5.26 -8.23 17.63
N PRO A 183 -4.83 -8.97 18.68
CA PRO A 183 -4.12 -8.37 19.82
C PRO A 183 -2.83 -7.62 19.45
N VAL A 184 -2.12 -8.04 18.40
CA VAL A 184 -0.87 -7.39 17.96
C VAL A 184 -1.19 -6.03 17.34
N VAL A 185 -2.28 -5.93 16.58
CA VAL A 185 -2.75 -4.63 16.05
C VAL A 185 -3.28 -3.75 17.17
N GLN A 186 -4.06 -4.28 18.14
CA GLN A 186 -4.52 -3.50 19.28
C GLN A 186 -3.37 -2.85 20.05
N ALA A 187 -2.27 -3.59 20.25
CA ALA A 187 -1.07 -3.09 20.93
C ALA A 187 -0.34 -1.96 20.17
N LYS A 188 -0.59 -1.81 18.86
CA LYS A 188 -0.02 -0.74 18.02
C LYS A 188 -0.85 0.55 18.07
N VAL A 189 -2.06 0.52 18.64
CA VAL A 189 -2.96 1.68 18.72
C VAL A 189 -2.59 2.53 19.93
N VAL A 190 -2.37 3.82 19.70
CA VAL A 190 -2.07 4.81 20.73
C VAL A 190 -3.02 5.99 20.57
N PHE A 191 -3.69 6.38 21.65
CA PHE A 191 -4.54 7.56 21.69
C PHE A 191 -3.70 8.76 22.13
N VAL A 192 -3.79 9.85 21.37
CA VAL A 192 -2.97 11.05 21.59
C VAL A 192 -3.79 12.33 21.40
N SER A 193 -3.43 13.39 22.12
CA SER A 193 -3.86 14.75 21.79
C SER A 193 -3.13 15.25 20.53
N ARG A 194 -3.54 16.41 20.01
CA ARG A 194 -2.85 17.05 18.88
C ARG A 194 -1.41 17.41 19.25
N GLU A 195 -1.20 17.91 20.45
CA GLU A 195 0.10 18.36 20.96
C GLU A 195 1.07 17.18 21.14
N GLU A 196 0.53 16.02 21.52
CA GLU A 196 1.28 14.77 21.72
C GLU A 196 1.74 14.12 20.42
N VAL A 197 1.20 14.51 19.25
CA VAL A 197 1.67 14.01 17.94
C VAL A 197 3.18 14.24 17.75
N SER A 198 3.69 15.37 18.24
CA SER A 198 5.11 15.74 18.18
C SER A 198 6.05 14.77 18.92
N GLN A 199 5.50 13.93 19.81
CA GLN A 199 6.27 12.89 20.48
C GLN A 199 6.66 11.77 19.50
N TYR A 200 5.83 11.53 18.48
CA TYR A 200 5.97 10.42 17.53
C TYR A 200 6.44 10.86 16.14
N VAL A 201 6.04 12.05 15.70
CA VAL A 201 6.37 12.60 14.38
C VAL A 201 7.02 13.97 14.58
N ASP A 202 8.17 14.22 13.98
CA ASP A 202 8.82 15.53 14.08
C ASP A 202 7.94 16.62 13.46
N ILE A 203 7.99 17.84 14.01
CA ILE A 203 7.19 18.97 13.51
C ILE A 203 7.51 19.28 12.04
N SER A 204 8.75 19.11 11.61
CA SER A 204 9.20 19.28 10.23
C SER A 204 8.68 18.17 9.29
N GLN A 205 8.21 17.05 9.84
CA GLN A 205 7.64 15.91 9.15
C GLN A 205 6.12 15.79 9.36
N THR A 206 5.51 16.82 9.98
CA THR A 206 4.08 16.86 10.27
C THR A 206 3.43 18.02 9.53
N VAL A 207 2.15 17.85 9.20
CA VAL A 207 1.29 18.82 8.50
C VAL A 207 0.80 19.94 9.43
N LYS A 208 0.62 21.15 8.88
CA LYS A 208 0.27 22.38 9.62
C LYS A 208 -0.98 22.26 10.49
N HIS A 209 -2.07 21.68 9.99
CA HIS A 209 -3.28 21.51 10.80
C HIS A 209 -3.03 20.65 12.06
N LEU A 210 -2.05 19.75 12.06
CA LEU A 210 -1.63 18.96 13.23
C LEU A 210 -0.47 19.59 14.02
N GLY A 211 -0.11 20.84 13.72
CA GLY A 211 0.92 21.59 14.45
C GLY A 211 2.33 21.43 13.91
N GLY A 212 2.51 20.88 12.71
CA GLY A 212 3.81 20.80 12.05
C GLY A 212 4.07 21.93 11.05
N GLU A 213 5.15 21.77 10.27
CA GLU A 213 5.66 22.76 9.32
C GLU A 213 5.32 22.41 7.87
N MET A 214 5.03 21.13 7.58
CA MET A 214 4.68 20.69 6.24
C MET A 214 3.35 21.30 5.80
N ARG A 215 3.25 21.66 4.51
CA ARG A 215 2.00 22.11 3.92
C ARG A 215 0.94 21.02 4.06
N ASP A 216 -0.30 21.43 4.34
CA ASP A 216 -1.41 20.50 4.36
C ASP A 216 -1.58 19.89 2.97
N PHE A 217 -1.84 18.58 2.93
CA PHE A 217 -1.98 17.87 1.68
C PHE A 217 -3.21 18.36 0.91
N VAL A 218 -2.98 18.66 -0.38
CA VAL A 218 -4.03 18.99 -1.34
C VAL A 218 -3.85 18.07 -2.52
N TYR A 219 -4.89 17.31 -2.84
CA TYR A 219 -4.90 16.47 -4.02
C TYR A 219 -4.86 17.34 -5.29
N THR A 220 -3.89 17.04 -6.16
CA THR A 220 -3.75 17.64 -7.49
C THR A 220 -4.16 16.63 -8.55
N ASP A 221 -5.06 17.06 -9.44
CA ASP A 221 -5.47 16.24 -10.58
C ASP A 221 -4.25 15.94 -11.47
N ALA A 222 -4.15 14.72 -11.99
CA ALA A 222 -3.14 14.38 -12.99
C ALA A 222 -3.31 15.31 -14.22
N PRO A 223 -2.25 15.99 -14.69
CA PRO A 223 -2.34 16.83 -15.86
C PRO A 223 -2.61 15.99 -17.11
N GLU A 224 -3.25 16.59 -18.11
CA GLU A 224 -3.58 15.89 -19.36
C GLU A 224 -2.34 15.30 -20.05
N SER A 225 -1.18 15.96 -19.93
CA SER A 225 0.10 15.46 -20.42
C SER A 225 0.52 14.12 -19.79
N GLU A 226 0.23 13.90 -18.50
CA GLU A 226 0.53 12.65 -17.80
C GLU A 226 -0.42 11.53 -18.28
N LEU A 227 -1.71 11.84 -18.41
CA LEU A 227 -2.74 10.92 -18.91
C LEU A 227 -2.48 10.49 -20.36
N ASN A 228 -2.09 11.43 -21.21
CA ASN A 228 -1.70 11.16 -22.58
C ASN A 228 -0.36 10.41 -22.63
N GLY A 229 0.58 10.74 -21.73
CA GLY A 229 1.86 10.06 -21.59
C GLY A 229 1.72 8.57 -21.28
N ILE A 230 0.90 8.20 -20.29
CA ILE A 230 0.66 6.78 -19.97
C ILE A 230 -0.05 6.04 -21.12
N THR A 231 -1.00 6.70 -21.79
CA THR A 231 -1.69 6.14 -22.96
C THR A 231 -0.71 5.88 -24.10
N LYS A 232 0.15 6.87 -24.39
CA LYS A 232 1.20 6.79 -25.40
C LYS A 232 2.19 5.67 -25.10
N LEU A 233 2.76 5.65 -23.89
CA LEU A 233 3.68 4.61 -23.42
C LEU A 233 3.12 3.20 -23.62
N ARG A 234 1.83 3.00 -23.28
CA ARG A 234 1.17 1.72 -23.52
C ARG A 234 1.03 1.47 -25.01
N SER A 235 0.52 2.40 -25.80
CA SER A 235 0.26 2.20 -27.24
C SER A 235 1.50 1.97 -28.10
N GLU A 236 2.63 2.58 -27.75
CA GLU A 236 3.90 2.45 -28.50
C GLU A 236 4.60 1.12 -28.21
N MET A 237 4.31 0.50 -27.06
CA MET A 237 4.85 -0.80 -26.70
C MET A 237 4.20 -1.88 -27.56
N SER A 238 5.01 -2.47 -28.45
CA SER A 238 4.56 -3.50 -29.39
C SER A 238 4.06 -4.74 -28.63
N GLN A 239 3.18 -5.53 -29.27
CA GLN A 239 2.69 -6.77 -28.66
C GLN A 239 3.85 -7.73 -28.33
N THR A 240 4.82 -7.87 -29.22
CA THR A 240 6.03 -8.68 -29.02
C THR A 240 6.82 -8.21 -27.81
N GLU A 241 7.07 -6.90 -27.67
CA GLU A 241 7.79 -6.36 -26.51
C GLU A 241 7.07 -6.64 -25.20
N ARG A 242 5.74 -6.49 -25.16
CA ARG A 242 4.93 -6.84 -23.98
C ARG A 242 5.08 -8.32 -23.64
N ASP A 243 4.97 -9.19 -24.64
CA ASP A 243 5.05 -10.64 -24.46
C ASP A 243 6.44 -11.06 -23.96
N ASP A 244 7.49 -10.43 -24.47
CA ASP A 244 8.88 -10.66 -24.04
C ASP A 244 9.11 -10.23 -22.58
N ILE A 245 8.58 -9.07 -22.16
CA ILE A 245 8.67 -8.62 -20.76
C ILE A 245 7.95 -9.62 -19.85
N TRP A 246 6.73 -10.04 -20.23
CA TRP A 246 5.97 -11.03 -19.47
C TRP A 246 6.67 -12.39 -19.40
N ALA A 247 7.27 -12.85 -20.50
CA ALA A 247 8.00 -14.11 -20.55
C ALA A 247 9.22 -14.06 -19.62
N SER A 248 10.00 -12.98 -19.66
CA SER A 248 11.16 -12.80 -18.76
C SER A 248 10.74 -12.78 -17.30
N PHE A 249 9.68 -12.05 -16.95
CA PHE A 249 9.19 -11.99 -15.57
C PHE A 249 8.74 -13.36 -15.05
N LYS A 250 7.98 -14.11 -15.86
CA LYS A 250 7.53 -15.47 -15.51
C LYS A 250 8.71 -16.42 -15.34
N GLN A 251 9.66 -16.36 -16.27
CA GLN A 251 10.88 -17.15 -16.20
C GLN A 251 11.68 -16.84 -14.93
N GLY A 252 11.82 -15.57 -14.54
CA GLY A 252 12.50 -15.18 -13.30
C GLY A 252 11.82 -15.77 -12.05
N LEU A 253 10.49 -15.80 -12.01
CA LEU A 253 9.72 -16.45 -10.93
C LEU A 253 9.95 -17.96 -10.89
N ASP A 254 9.90 -18.62 -12.04
CA ASP A 254 10.13 -20.07 -12.14
C ASP A 254 11.57 -20.44 -11.73
N GLU A 255 12.56 -19.65 -12.18
CA GLU A 255 13.96 -19.78 -11.78
C GLU A 255 14.14 -19.58 -10.28
N TYR A 256 13.49 -18.58 -9.69
CA TYR A 256 13.55 -18.34 -8.24
C TYR A 256 12.99 -19.52 -7.45
N VAL A 257 11.85 -20.07 -7.85
CA VAL A 257 11.26 -21.24 -7.20
C VAL A 257 12.16 -22.46 -7.37
N ALA A 258 12.64 -22.73 -8.59
CA ALA A 258 13.48 -23.89 -8.87
C ALA A 258 14.81 -23.84 -8.10
N THR A 259 15.49 -22.69 -8.09
CA THR A 259 16.73 -22.49 -7.33
C THR A 259 16.50 -22.55 -5.83
N THR A 260 15.38 -22.02 -5.32
CA THR A 260 15.00 -22.15 -3.91
C THR A 260 14.78 -23.62 -3.53
N LEU A 261 14.06 -24.39 -4.35
CA LEU A 261 13.83 -25.82 -4.08
C LEU A 261 15.12 -26.63 -4.12
N ALA A 262 16.01 -26.32 -5.07
CA ALA A 262 17.32 -26.97 -5.15
C ALA A 262 18.17 -26.65 -3.91
N TRP A 263 18.20 -25.39 -3.48
CA TRP A 263 18.87 -24.94 -2.27
C TRP A 263 18.31 -25.64 -1.02
N CYS A 264 16.99 -25.70 -0.85
CA CYS A 264 16.35 -26.39 0.28
C CYS A 264 16.64 -27.90 0.33
N LYS A 265 16.91 -28.54 -0.81
CA LYS A 265 17.18 -29.99 -0.88
C LYS A 265 18.63 -30.36 -0.52
N GLY A 266 19.53 -29.39 -0.43
CA GLY A 266 20.91 -29.60 0.02
C GLY A 266 21.70 -30.58 -0.83
N THR A 267 22.48 -30.07 -1.77
CA THR A 267 23.85 -30.58 -1.90
C THR A 267 24.72 -29.56 -1.18
N ASP A 268 25.52 -30.01 -0.21
CA ASP A 268 26.48 -29.15 0.49
C ASP A 268 27.31 -28.39 -0.57
N GLY A 269 27.23 -27.05 -0.57
CA GLY A 269 27.96 -26.19 -1.50
C GLY A 269 27.15 -25.48 -2.60
N VAL A 270 25.81 -25.63 -2.67
CA VAL A 270 25.00 -24.79 -3.57
C VAL A 270 24.90 -23.37 -2.98
N ASP A 271 25.68 -22.46 -3.54
CA ASP A 271 25.64 -21.03 -3.24
C ASP A 271 24.23 -20.45 -3.50
N ASN A 272 23.72 -19.68 -2.53
CA ASN A 272 22.47 -18.92 -2.63
C ASN A 272 22.54 -17.83 -3.72
N GLY A 273 23.71 -17.57 -4.30
CA GLY A 273 23.93 -16.61 -5.38
C GLY A 273 22.92 -16.70 -6.53
N ALA A 274 22.65 -17.91 -7.07
CA ALA A 274 21.72 -18.07 -8.19
C ALA A 274 20.29 -17.63 -7.85
N ARG A 275 19.85 -17.91 -6.63
CA ARG A 275 18.53 -17.52 -6.13
C ARG A 275 18.43 -16.02 -5.90
N LEU A 276 19.48 -15.40 -5.33
CA LEU A 276 19.54 -13.95 -5.16
C LEU A 276 19.57 -13.21 -6.51
N ILE A 277 20.23 -13.78 -7.52
CA ILE A 277 20.21 -13.26 -8.89
C ILE A 277 18.79 -13.34 -9.47
N ALA A 278 18.10 -14.48 -9.30
CA ALA A 278 16.72 -14.64 -9.75
C ALA A 278 15.77 -13.64 -9.05
N ALA A 279 15.92 -13.42 -7.73
CA ALA A 279 15.18 -12.40 -6.99
C ALA A 279 15.36 -11.01 -7.60
N LYS A 280 16.61 -10.58 -7.82
CA LYS A 280 16.91 -9.28 -8.46
C LYS A 280 16.35 -9.16 -9.87
N ARG A 281 16.37 -10.25 -10.64
CA ARG A 281 15.76 -10.29 -11.98
C ARG A 281 14.25 -10.04 -11.91
N ILE A 282 13.53 -10.69 -10.98
CA ILE A 282 12.09 -10.47 -10.78
C ILE A 282 11.80 -8.99 -10.49
N GLN A 283 12.60 -8.35 -9.62
CA GLN A 283 12.44 -6.93 -9.30
C GLN A 283 12.66 -6.04 -10.52
N SER A 284 13.74 -6.29 -11.28
CA SER A 284 14.05 -5.56 -12.51
C SER A 284 12.96 -5.73 -13.58
N ASP A 285 12.46 -6.94 -13.77
CA ASP A 285 11.39 -7.21 -14.74
C ASP A 285 10.05 -6.61 -14.28
N TYR A 286 9.79 -6.53 -12.97
CA TYR A 286 8.61 -5.82 -12.46
C TYR A 286 8.64 -4.32 -12.79
N VAL A 287 9.82 -3.68 -12.73
CA VAL A 287 9.97 -2.28 -13.17
C VAL A 287 9.59 -2.13 -14.65
N ARG A 288 10.00 -3.07 -15.50
CA ARG A 288 9.63 -3.09 -16.93
C ARG A 288 8.15 -3.37 -17.16
N LEU A 289 7.51 -4.16 -16.30
CA LEU A 289 6.07 -4.42 -16.33
C LEU A 289 5.24 -3.24 -15.85
N THR A 290 5.79 -2.34 -15.04
CA THR A 290 5.06 -1.23 -14.39
C THR A 290 4.10 -0.47 -15.30
N PRO A 291 4.47 0.02 -16.50
CA PRO A 291 3.55 0.75 -17.37
C PRO A 291 2.42 -0.13 -17.94
N ILE A 292 2.60 -1.45 -17.96
CA ILE A 292 1.63 -2.44 -18.43
C ILE A 292 0.63 -2.81 -17.32
N VAL A 293 1.07 -2.84 -16.06
CA VAL A 293 0.28 -3.40 -14.95
C VAL A 293 -0.35 -2.35 -14.04
N ARG A 294 0.09 -1.08 -14.11
CA ARG A 294 -0.45 0.01 -13.32
C ARG A 294 -0.29 1.38 -13.98
N ALA A 295 -0.94 2.39 -13.42
CA ALA A 295 -0.77 3.79 -13.76
C ALA A 295 -0.10 4.57 -12.60
N PRO A 296 0.50 5.74 -12.86
CA PRO A 296 1.00 6.61 -11.81
C PRO A 296 -0.15 7.13 -10.93
N THR A 297 0.24 7.64 -9.77
CA THR A 297 -0.61 8.24 -8.74
C THR A 297 -0.02 9.58 -8.31
N ASN A 298 -0.76 10.36 -7.52
CA ASN A 298 -0.35 11.60 -6.90
C ASN A 298 0.95 11.47 -6.11
N TYR A 299 1.23 10.30 -5.53
CA TYR A 299 2.47 10.07 -4.79
C TYR A 299 3.71 10.14 -5.68
N HIS A 300 3.57 9.91 -6.99
CA HIS A 300 4.64 10.14 -7.95
C HIS A 300 4.84 11.64 -8.20
N ARG A 301 3.75 12.41 -8.34
CA ARG A 301 3.79 13.88 -8.46
C ARG A 301 4.38 14.53 -7.22
N MET A 302 4.12 13.99 -6.03
CA MET A 302 4.71 14.45 -4.77
C MET A 302 6.17 14.01 -4.56
N GLY A 303 6.69 13.13 -5.42
CA GLY A 303 8.03 12.56 -5.27
C GLY A 303 8.20 11.61 -4.07
N ILE A 304 7.09 11.17 -3.46
CA ILE A 304 7.04 10.16 -2.37
C ILE A 304 7.26 8.76 -2.94
N HIS A 305 6.76 8.51 -4.15
CA HIS A 305 6.92 7.25 -4.86
C HIS A 305 7.67 7.50 -6.17
N ARG A 306 8.88 6.97 -6.31
CA ARG A 306 9.73 7.20 -7.47
C ARG A 306 9.86 5.91 -8.27
N ASP A 307 9.38 5.98 -9.51
CA ASP A 307 9.49 4.89 -10.48
C ASP A 307 10.15 5.40 -11.75
N GLU A 308 11.24 4.76 -12.16
CA GLU A 308 11.90 5.08 -13.43
C GLU A 308 10.95 4.90 -14.63
N ALA A 309 10.00 3.97 -14.54
CA ALA A 309 8.99 3.74 -15.56
C ALA A 309 8.09 4.95 -15.85
N PHE A 310 7.92 5.87 -14.88
CA PHE A 310 7.03 7.03 -15.01
C PHE A 310 7.77 8.37 -15.00
N LYS A 311 9.09 8.36 -14.89
CA LYS A 311 9.93 9.56 -14.78
C LYS A 311 9.82 10.51 -15.98
N SER A 312 9.52 9.98 -17.18
CA SER A 312 9.35 10.78 -18.39
C SER A 312 7.93 11.35 -18.57
N ILE A 313 6.95 10.91 -17.76
CA ILE A 313 5.55 11.31 -17.90
C ILE A 313 5.00 12.08 -16.70
N VAL A 314 5.58 11.91 -15.51
CA VAL A 314 5.16 12.58 -14.28
C VAL A 314 6.05 13.78 -13.98
N THR A 315 5.45 14.95 -13.80
CA THR A 315 6.11 16.17 -13.34
C THR A 315 5.90 16.34 -11.83
N LEU A 316 6.97 16.67 -11.09
CA LEU A 316 6.88 16.93 -9.66
C LEU A 316 6.11 18.22 -9.35
N VAL A 317 5.29 18.20 -8.30
CA VAL A 317 4.41 19.30 -7.85
C VAL A 317 4.66 19.64 -6.38
#